data_AF-A0A6S6UJI6-F1
#
_entry.id   AF-A0A6S6UJI6-F1
#
_cell.length_a   1.000
_cell.length_b   1.000
_cell.length_c   1.000
_cell.angle_alpha   90.00
_cell.angle_beta   90.00
_cell.angle_gamma   90.00
#
_symmetry.space_group_name_H-M   'P 1'
#
loop_
_entity.id
_entity.type
_entity.pdbx_description
1 polymer ?
#
loop_
_entity_poly.entity_id
_entity_poly.type
_entity_poly.pdbx_seq_one_letter_code
_entity_poly.pdbx_strand_id
1 'polypeptide(L)' 'MRATIQLDDHLHDLARKHAVAKGKTFTALVEEALREKLLFKGKSSVEKKHVTLKTVSGRGVQSGVDLDSNAAVLNLMD' A
#
# COMPACT_ATOMS: atom_id res chain seq x y z
N MET A 1 -8.77 24.68 12.24
CA MET A 1 -9.53 25.66 11.41
C MET A 1 -10.99 25.28 11.46
N ARG A 2 -11.93 26.22 11.61
CA ARG A 2 -13.38 25.97 11.57
C ARG A 2 -13.91 26.43 10.22
N ALA A 3 -14.55 25.53 9.48
CA ALA A 3 -15.19 25.84 8.21
C ALA A 3 -16.63 25.32 8.25
N THR A 4 -17.55 26.10 7.69
CA THR A 4 -18.94 25.67 7.46
C THR A 4 -19.06 25.31 5.99
N ILE A 5 -19.46 24.07 5.70
CA ILE A 5 -19.66 23.58 4.33
C ILE A 5 -21.15 23.29 4.11
N GLN A 6 -21.63 23.55 2.90
CA GLN A 6 -22.95 23.11 2.46
C GLN A 6 -22.83 21.62 2.09
N LEU A 7 -23.68 20.78 2.68
CA LEU A 7 -23.72 19.34 2.43
C LEU A 7 -25.18 18.93 2.24
N ASP A 8 -25.42 18.02 1.31
CA ASP A 8 -26.73 17.40 1.12
C ASP A 8 -27.21 16.72 2.42
N ASP A 9 -28.50 16.90 2.76
CA ASP A 9 -29.08 16.42 4.02
C ASP A 9 -29.01 14.89 4.15
N HIS A 10 -29.26 14.17 3.06
CA HIS A 10 -29.19 12.72 3.06
C HIS A 10 -27.75 12.23 3.27
N LEU A 11 -26.77 12.91 2.65
CA LEU A 11 -25.36 12.61 2.87
C LEU A 11 -24.91 12.93 4.31
N HIS A 12 -25.42 14.01 4.90
CA HIS A 12 -25.14 14.36 6.30
C HIS A 12 -25.65 13.29 7.27
N ASP A 13 -26.87 12.78 7.06
CA ASP A 13 -27.43 11.70 7.89
C ASP A 13 -26.68 10.38 7.75
N LEU A 14 -26.30 10.00 6.53
CA LEU A 14 -25.48 8.81 6.29
C LEU A 14 -24.12 8.91 6.98
N ALA A 15 -23.45 10.06 6.84
CA ALA A 15 -22.16 10.30 7.46
C ALA A 15 -22.25 10.29 8.99
N ARG A 16 -23.33 10.81 9.57
CA ARG A 16 -23.58 10.73 11.02
C ARG A 16 -23.76 9.29 11.49
N LYS A 17 -24.59 8.49 10.81
CA LYS A 17 -24.78 7.07 11.14
C LYS A 17 -23.45 6.30 11.07
N HIS A 18 -22.65 6.57 10.04
CA HIS A 18 -21.34 5.95 9.87
C HIS A 18 -20.35 6.36 10.97
N ALA A 19 -20.36 7.63 11.38
CA ALA A 19 -19.52 8.13 12.46
C ALA A 19 -19.88 7.45 13.79
N VAL A 20 -21.18 7.35 14.12
CA VAL A 20 -21.68 6.67 15.32
C VAL A 20 -21.30 5.19 15.32
N ALA A 21 -21.50 4.50 14.19
CA ALA A 21 -21.13 3.09 14.06
C ALA A 21 -19.63 2.83 14.28
N LYS A 22 -18.78 3.80 13.93
CA LYS A 22 -17.32 3.75 14.14
C LYS A 22 -16.86 4.37 15.47
N GLY A 23 -17.78 4.85 16.32
CA GLY A 23 -17.45 5.52 17.58
C GLY A 23 -16.66 6.83 17.40
N LYS A 24 -16.80 7.50 16.25
CA LYS A 24 -16.09 8.75 15.94
C LYS A 24 -17.08 9.93 15.84
N THR A 25 -16.57 11.15 15.97
CA THR A 25 -17.36 12.36 15.71
C THR A 25 -17.48 12.59 14.20
N PHE A 26 -18.56 13.26 13.78
CA PHE A 26 -18.76 13.66 12.38
C PHE A 26 -17.58 14.51 11.87
N THR A 27 -17.09 15.44 12.69
CA THR A 27 -15.91 16.27 12.35
C THR A 27 -14.67 15.45 12.08
N ALA A 28 -14.36 14.46 12.94
CA ALA A 28 -13.21 13.59 12.74
C ALA A 28 -13.35 12.76 11.46
N LEU A 29 -14.57 12.30 11.14
CA LEU A 29 -14.85 11.58 9.91
C LEU A 29 -14.65 12.43 8.65
N VAL A 30 -15.11 13.68 8.67
CA VAL A 30 -14.90 14.63 7.56
C VAL A 30 -13.42 14.96 7.38
N GLU A 31 -12.69 15.17 8.47
CA GLU A 31 -11.26 15.41 8.44
C GLU A 31 -10.48 14.22 7.88
N GLU A 32 -10.81 13.00 8.31
CA GLU A 32 -10.24 11.75 7.80
C GLU A 32 -10.53 11.58 6.30
N ALA A 33 -11.77 11.79 5.85
CA ALA A 33 -12.13 11.70 4.44
C ALA A 33 -11.41 12.74 3.57
N LEU A 34 -11.26 13.97 4.05
CA LEU A 34 -10.50 15.02 3.36
C LEU A 34 -9.01 14.68 3.30
N ARG A 35 -8.44 14.20 4.41
CA ARG A 35 -7.04 13.74 4.46
C ARG A 35 -6.83 12.58 3.50
N GLU A 36 -7.70 11.58 3.51
CA GLU A 36 -7.63 10.49 2.54
C GLU A 36 -7.70 11.07 1.13
N LYS A 37 -8.70 11.87 0.75
CA LYS A 37 -8.80 12.36 -0.64
C LYS A 37 -7.66 13.26 -1.10
N LEU A 38 -7.06 14.05 -0.20
CA LEU A 38 -6.01 15.02 -0.54
C LEU A 38 -4.59 14.48 -0.35
N LEU A 39 -4.36 13.67 0.69
CA LEU A 39 -3.05 13.06 1.01
C LEU A 39 -2.88 11.70 0.36
N PHE A 40 -3.98 11.00 0.06
CA PHE A 40 -4.00 10.01 -1.02
C PHE A 40 -3.99 10.79 -2.36
N LYS A 41 -2.92 11.60 -2.56
CA LYS A 41 -2.21 11.56 -3.84
C LYS A 41 -2.16 10.08 -4.13
N GLY A 42 -2.88 9.64 -5.16
CA GLY A 42 -3.08 8.23 -5.34
C GLY A 42 -1.74 7.51 -5.30
N LYS A 43 -1.82 6.22 -5.53
CA LYS A 43 -0.93 5.70 -6.54
C LYS A 43 -1.20 6.47 -7.86
N SER A 44 -0.97 7.79 -7.92
CA SER A 44 -0.42 8.45 -9.10
C SER A 44 0.69 7.51 -9.46
N SER A 45 0.44 6.68 -10.45
CA SER A 45 1.32 6.39 -11.57
C SER A 45 2.81 6.67 -11.39
N VAL A 46 3.39 6.43 -10.22
CA VAL A 46 4.54 5.56 -10.15
C VAL A 46 3.93 4.29 -10.71
N GLU A 47 3.97 4.16 -12.05
CA GLU A 47 4.06 2.88 -12.70
C GLU A 47 4.83 2.05 -11.69
N LYS A 48 4.23 1.02 -11.11
CA LYS A 48 5.00 0.07 -10.33
C LYS A 48 6.08 -0.35 -11.31
N LYS A 49 7.27 0.27 -11.24
CA LYS A 49 8.31 0.07 -12.23
C LYS A 49 8.46 -1.42 -12.24
N HIS A 50 8.11 -2.06 -13.35
CA HIS A 50 8.13 -3.50 -13.39
C HIS A 50 9.60 -3.84 -13.19
N VAL A 51 9.94 -4.28 -11.98
CA VAL A 51 11.33 -4.61 -11.65
C VAL A 51 11.63 -5.83 -12.49
N THR A 52 12.43 -5.62 -13.54
CA THR A 52 12.92 -6.73 -14.34
C THR A 52 14.03 -7.37 -13.52
N LEU A 53 13.66 -8.41 -12.76
CA LEU A 53 14.64 -9.23 -12.08
C LEU A 53 15.47 -9.95 -13.13
N LYS A 54 16.79 -9.88 -13.00
CA LYS A 54 17.69 -10.66 -13.85
C LYS A 54 17.46 -12.13 -13.53
N THR A 55 16.78 -12.83 -14.43
CA THR A 55 16.62 -14.28 -14.33
C THR A 55 17.85 -14.95 -14.92
N VAL A 56 18.24 -16.08 -14.32
CA VAL A 56 19.30 -16.93 -14.84
C VAL A 56 18.65 -18.16 -15.46
N SER A 57 19.03 -18.50 -16.69
CA SER A 57 18.63 -19.76 -17.33
C SER A 57 19.66 -20.84 -17.05
N GLY A 58 19.23 -22.05 -16.72
CA GLY A 58 20.10 -23.20 -16.48
C GLY A 58 19.33 -24.51 -16.53
N ARG A 59 20.03 -25.65 -16.53
CA ARG A 59 19.42 -27.00 -16.54
C ARG A 59 19.03 -27.49 -15.13
N GLY A 60 18.81 -26.56 -14.19
CA GLY A 60 18.58 -26.86 -12.77
C GLY A 60 19.86 -26.76 -11.94
N VAL A 61 19.83 -27.38 -10.76
CA VAL A 61 20.93 -27.35 -9.79
C VAL A 61 22.12 -28.19 -10.27
N GLN A 62 23.33 -27.72 -9.97
CA GLN A 62 24.55 -28.49 -10.23
C GLN A 62 24.66 -29.62 -9.21
N SER A 63 24.76 -30.86 -9.68
CA SER A 63 24.93 -32.03 -8.81
C SER A 63 26.23 -31.92 -8.00
N GLY A 64 26.15 -32.21 -6.71
CA GLY A 64 27.30 -32.16 -5.79
C GLY A 64 27.56 -30.79 -5.15
N VAL A 65 26.72 -29.79 -5.43
CA VAL A 65 26.76 -28.49 -4.74
C VAL A 65 25.79 -28.52 -3.56
N ASP A 66 26.31 -28.28 -2.37
CA ASP A 66 25.51 -28.04 -1.18
C ASP A 66 24.98 -26.59 -1.18
N LEU A 67 23.66 -26.43 -1.33
CA LEU A 67 23.00 -25.13 -1.40
C LEU A 67 22.74 -24.51 -0.02
N ASP A 68 22.91 -25.26 1.06
CA ASP A 68 22.74 -24.75 2.43
C ASP A 68 24.02 -24.08 2.96
N SER A 69 25.14 -24.23 2.25
CA SER A 69 26.42 -23.61 2.58
C SER A 69 26.72 -22.39 1.69
N ASN A 70 26.44 -21.20 2.22
CA ASN A 70 26.73 -19.93 1.53
C ASN A 70 28.19 -19.80 1.07
N ALA A 71 29.14 -20.33 1.83
CA ALA A 71 30.57 -20.26 1.50
C ALA A 71 30.94 -21.19 0.33
N ALA A 72 30.37 -22.39 0.27
CA ALA A 72 30.62 -23.33 -0.82
C ALA A 72 30.05 -22.82 -2.15
N VAL A 73 28.85 -22.22 -2.12
CA VAL A 73 28.22 -21.62 -3.30
C VAL A 73 29.01 -20.41 -3.80
N LEU A 74 29.48 -19.53 -2.91
CA LEU A 74 30.22 -18.33 -3.30
C LEU A 74 31.53 -18.68 -4.03
N ASN A 75 32.30 -19.65 -3.54
CA ASN A 75 33.54 -20.10 -4.17
C ASN A 75 33.35 -20.71 -5.58
N LEU A 76 32.13 -21.14 -5.93
CA LEU A 76 31.80 -21.64 -7.27
C LEU A 76 31.34 -20.52 -8.22
N MET A 77 31.05 -19.34 -7.68
CA MET A 77 30.59 -18.16 -8.44
C MET A 77 31.72 -17.18 -8.75
N ASP A 78 32.84 -17.24 -8.00
CA ASP A 78 34.11 -16.55 -8.28
C ASP A 78 34.94 -17.31 -9.34
#